data_AF-A0A967LXC1-F1
#
_entry.id   AF-A0A967LXC1-F1
#
_cell.length_a   1.000
_cell.length_b   1.000
_cell.length_c   1.000
_cell.angle_alpha   90.00
_cell.angle_beta   90.00
_cell.angle_gamma   90.00
#
_symmetry.space_group_name_H-M   'P 1'
#
loop_
_entity.id
_entity.type
_entity.pdbx_description
1 polymer ?
#
loop_
_entity_poly.entity_id
_entity_poly.type
_entity_poly.pdbx_seq_one_letter_code
_entity_poly.pdbx_strand_id
1 'polypeptide(L)' 'IRVMFEGSFANIYHLLYDLETMNRMLVAENMSISRRNLDEKCQAELTASVYQRLKE' A
#
# COMPACT_ATOMS: atom_id res chain seq x y z
N ILE A 1 -4.84 5.20 8.26
CA ILE A 1 -5.47 5.24 6.93
C ILE A 1 -5.70 3.83 6.42
N ARG A 2 -6.81 3.59 5.71
CA ARG A 2 -7.08 2.33 5.02
C ARG A 2 -7.24 2.65 3.54
N VAL A 3 -6.49 1.96 2.70
CA VAL A 3 -6.50 2.15 1.25
C VAL A 3 -6.73 0.81 0.57
N MET A 4 -7.47 0.85 -0.53
CA MET A 4 -7.74 -0.31 -1.38
C MET A 4 -7.45 0.09 -2.82
N PHE A 5 -6.73 -0.76 -3.53
CA PHE A 5 -6.36 -0.51 -4.92
C PHE A 5 -6.36 -1.81 -5.73
N GLU A 6 -6.67 -1.67 -7.01
CA GLU A 6 -6.72 -2.80 -7.96
C GLU A 6 -5.73 -2.57 -9.11
N GLY A 7 -5.00 -3.61 -9.51
CA GLY A 7 -4.00 -3.49 -10.56
C GLY A 7 -3.26 -4.79 -10.85
N SER A 8 -2.26 -4.73 -11.74
CA SER A 8 -1.31 -5.83 -11.87
C SER A 8 -0.48 -5.95 -10.58
N PHE A 9 0.00 -7.15 -10.27
CA PHE A 9 0.88 -7.36 -9.11
C PHE A 9 2.11 -6.43 -9.15
N ALA A 10 2.72 -6.26 -10.32
CA ALA A 10 3.88 -5.37 -10.48
C ALA A 10 3.54 -3.91 -10.12
N ASN A 11 2.41 -3.39 -10.59
CA ASN A 11 2.01 -2.00 -10.29
C ASN A 11 1.70 -1.81 -8.79
N ILE A 12 1.02 -2.79 -8.18
CA ILE A 12 0.73 -2.81 -6.73
C ILE A 12 2.04 -2.80 -5.93
N TYR A 13 3.00 -3.64 -6.32
CA TYR A 13 4.30 -3.71 -5.68
C TYR A 13 5.07 -2.38 -5.77
N HIS A 14 5.10 -1.76 -6.95
CA HIS A 14 5.73 -0.46 -7.12
C HIS A 14 5.08 0.63 -6.25
N LEU A 15 3.74 0.67 -6.19
CA LEU A 15 3.04 1.62 -5.33
C LEU A 15 3.39 1.43 -3.84
N LEU A 16 3.48 0.18 -3.38
CA LEU A 16 3.87 -0.12 -2.00
C LEU A 16 5.30 0.32 -1.71
N TYR A 17 6.23 0.08 -2.64
CA TYR A 17 7.61 0.55 -2.55
C TYR A 17 7.70 2.08 -2.48
N ASP A 18 6.91 2.78 -3.31
CA ASP A 18 6.85 4.24 -3.28
C ASP A 18 6.34 4.75 -1.92
N LEU A 19 5.33 4.09 -1.32
CA LEU A 19 4.81 4.43 0.01
C LEU A 19 5.85 4.20 1.12
N GLU A 20 6.64 3.13 1.04
CA GLU A 20 7.71 2.86 2.00
C GLU A 20 8.88 3.85 1.89
N THR A 21 9.16 4.35 0.68
CA THR A 21 10.27 5.28 0.41
C THR A 21 9.86 6.75 0.49
N MET A 22 8.60 7.05 0.83
CA MET A 22 8.13 8.42 1.02
C MET A 22 8.92 9.15 2.13
N ASN A 23 9.11 10.46 1.96
CA ASN A 23 9.70 11.35 2.97
C ASN A 23 8.73 11.68 4.13
N ARG A 24 7.96 10.67 4.57
CA ARG A 24 7.01 10.70 5.67
C ARG A 24 7.05 9.35 6.36
N MET A 25 6.96 9.35 7.69
CA MET A 25 6.93 8.10 8.44
C MET A 25 5.55 7.44 8.25
N LEU A 26 5.54 6.38 7.46
CA LEU A 26 4.38 5.51 7.24
C LEU A 26 4.70 4.14 7.84
N VAL A 27 3.83 3.66 8.71
CA VAL A 27 3.94 2.33 9.32
C VAL A 27 2.82 1.48 8.74
N ALA A 28 3.17 0.49 7.93
CA ALA A 28 2.22 -0.49 7.44
C ALA A 28 1.82 -1.43 8.59
N GLU A 29 0.51 -1.55 8.84
CA GLU A 29 -0.04 -2.38 9.93
C GLU A 29 -0.53 -3.72 9.38
N ASN A 30 -1.44 -3.67 8.40
CA ASN A 30 -1.99 -4.85 7.75
C ASN A 30 -1.91 -4.67 6.24
N MET A 31 -1.45 -5.70 5.55
CA MET A 31 -1.36 -5.73 4.10
C MET A 31 -1.86 -7.08 3.58
N SER A 32 -2.78 -7.04 2.62
CA SER A 32 -3.16 -8.22 1.85
C SER A 32 -3.16 -7.91 0.37
N ILE A 33 -2.65 -8.83 -0.43
CA ILE A 33 -2.75 -8.80 -1.89
C ILE A 33 -3.38 -10.11 -2.29
N SER A 34 -4.53 -10.04 -2.94
CA SER A 34 -5.28 -11.22 -3.36
C SER A 34 -5.73 -11.08 -4.80
N ARG A 35 -5.96 -12.21 -5.45
CA ARG A 35 -6.62 -12.32 -6.74
C ARG A 35 -7.45 -13.59 -6.74
N ARG A 36 -8.61 -13.58 -7.41
CA ARG A 36 -9.44 -14.79 -7.50
C ARG A 36 -8.90 -15.75 -8.56
N ASN A 37 -8.48 -15.20 -9.71
CA ASN A 37 -7.94 -15.95 -10.85
C ASN A 37 -6.65 -15.33 -11.38
N LEU A 38 -5.87 -16.08 -12.16
CA LEU A 38 -4.59 -15.60 -12.73
C LEU A 38 -4.79 -14.46 -13.75
N ASP A 39 -5.93 -14.46 -14.43
CA ASP A 39 -6.26 -13.51 -15.51
C ASP A 39 -6.92 -12.23 -14.99
N GLU A 40 -7.24 -12.19 -13.69
CA GLU A 40 -7.86 -11.03 -13.05
C GLU A 40 -6.81 -10.07 -12.47
N LYS A 41 -7.23 -8.83 -12.26
CA LYS A 41 -6.43 -7.85 -11.52
C LYS A 41 -6.30 -8.30 -10.06
N CYS A 42 -5.16 -8.00 -9.46
CA CYS A 42 -4.97 -8.12 -8.03
C CYS A 42 -5.75 -7.01 -7.31
N GLN A 43 -6.29 -7.34 -6.15
CA GLN A 43 -6.83 -6.41 -5.18
C GLN A 43 -5.89 -6.37 -3.99
N ALA A 44 -5.44 -5.17 -3.64
CA ALA A 44 -4.61 -4.94 -2.48
C ALA A 44 -5.34 -4.08 -1.46
N GLU A 45 -5.20 -4.47 -0.20
CA GLU A 45 -5.72 -3.75 0.95
C GLU A 45 -4.56 -3.46 1.90
N LEU A 46 -4.40 -2.18 2.24
CA LEU A 46 -3.37 -1.71 3.15
C LEU A 46 -4.01 -0.84 4.24
N THR A 47 -3.72 -1.19 5.49
CA THR A 47 -3.92 -0.31 6.65
C THR A 47 -2.57 0.20 7.09
N ALA A 48 -2.44 1.52 7.24
CA ALA A 48 -1.20 2.15 7.64
C ALA A 48 -1.44 3.34 8.57
N SER A 49 -0.53 3.56 9.50
CA SER A 49 -0.47 4.77 10.32
C SER A 49 0.52 5.76 9.71
N VAL A 50 0.10 7.02 9.56
CA VAL A 50 0.93 8.09 9.00
C VAL A 50 1.25 9.08 10.09
N TYR A 51 2.53 9.32 10.32
CA TYR A 51 3.01 10.26 11.31
C TYR A 51 3.57 11.50 10.63
N GLN A 52 3.18 12.65 11.15
CA GLN A 52 3.76 13.93 10.76
C GLN A 52 4.62 14.44 11.91
N ARG A 53 5.85 14.84 11.61
CA ARG A 53 6.66 15.58 12.57
C ARG A 53 6.00 16.94 12.80
N LEU A 54 5.57 17.20 14.04
CA LEU A 54 5.22 18.55 14.47
C LEU A 54 6.48 19.40 14.28
N LYS A 55 6.40 20.44 13.44
CA LYS A 55 7.47 21.44 13.37
C LYS A 55 7.50 22.13 14.73
N GLU A 56 8.65 22.10 15.38
CA GLU A 56 8.97 22.88 16.58
C GLU A 56 8.96 24.38 16.25
#